data_AF-A0A2U9NS40-F1
#
_entry.id   AF-A0A2U9NS40-F1
#
_cell.length_a   1.000
_cell.length_b   1.000
_cell.length_c   1.000
_cell.angle_alpha   90.00
_cell.angle_beta   90.00
_cell.angle_gamma   90.00
#
_symmetry.space_group_name_H-M   'P 1'
#
loop_
_entity.id
_entity.type
_entity.pdbx_description
1 polymer ?
#
loop_
_entity_poly.entity_id
_entity_poly.type
_entity_poly.pdbx_seq_one_letter_code
_entity_poly.pdbx_strand_id
1 'polypeptide(L)' 'MNDFQKYLSTAPVLLTLWMTFTAGFIIEINRFFPDMLGLYF' A
#
# COMPACT_ATOMS: atom_id res chain seq x y z
N MET A 1 11.06 24.06 -3.73
CA MET A 1 10.77 22.61 -3.59
C MET A 1 10.23 22.22 -2.21
N ASN A 2 10.47 23.00 -1.15
CA ASN A 2 10.02 22.67 0.21
C ASN A 2 8.48 22.63 0.37
N ASP A 3 7.74 23.55 -0.24
CA ASP A 3 6.27 23.57 -0.14
C ASP A 3 5.62 22.38 -0.85
N PHE A 4 6.24 21.89 -1.94
CA PHE A 4 5.79 20.69 -2.63
C PHE A 4 6.00 19.44 -1.77
N GLN A 5 7.15 19.32 -1.09
CA GLN A 5 7.37 18.23 -0.13
C GLN A 5 6.38 18.31 1.04
N LYS A 6 6.07 19.52 1.52
CA LYS A 6 5.10 19.73 2.59
C LYS A 6 3.68 19.33 2.17
N TYR A 7 3.30 19.58 0.91
CA TYR A 7 2.06 19.10 0.32
C TYR A 7 2.03 17.55 0.23
N LEU A 8 3.11 16.92 -0.23
CA LEU A 8 3.20 15.46 -0.28
C LEU A 8 3.11 14.82 1.10
N SER A 9 3.65 15.50 2.13
CA SER A 9 3.57 15.07 3.53
C SER A 9 2.24 15.38 4.22
N THR A 10 1.22 15.87 3.51
CA THR A 10 -0.11 16.03 4.10
C THR A 10 -0.75 14.66 4.35
N ALA A 11 -1.52 14.55 5.44
CA ALA A 11 -2.16 13.29 5.85
C ALA A 11 -2.91 12.55 4.72
N PRO A 12 -3.78 13.19 3.91
CA PRO A 12 -4.47 12.48 2.83
C PRO A 12 -3.54 12.03 1.70
N VAL A 13 -2.50 12.81 1.37
CA VAL A 13 -1.57 12.46 0.27
C VAL A 13 -0.65 11.32 0.68
N LEU A 14 -0.10 11.34 1.90
CA LEU A 14 0.66 10.21 2.43
C LEU A 14 -0.20 8.96 2.57
N LEU A 15 -1.45 9.09 3.03
CA LEU A 15 -2.35 7.96 3.18
C LEU A 15 -2.66 7.32 1.83
N THR A 16 -2.96 8.10 0.79
CA THR A 16 -3.22 7.55 -0.54
C THR A 16 -2.00 6.80 -1.10
N LEU A 17 -0.79 7.36 -0.95
CA LEU A 17 0.44 6.68 -1.36
C LEU A 17 0.65 5.37 -0.58
N TRP A 18 0.51 5.42 0.75
CA TRP A 18 0.73 4.26 1.60
C TRP A 18 -0.30 3.16 1.41
N MET A 19 -1.58 3.53 1.26
CA MET A 19 -2.67 2.59 1.02
C MET A 19 -2.56 1.99 -0.38
N THR A 20 -2.12 2.74 -1.40
CA THR A 20 -1.88 2.20 -2.74
C THR A 20 -0.75 1.17 -2.71
N PHE A 21 0.36 1.48 -2.01
CA PHE A 21 1.47 0.54 -1.83
C PHE A 21 1.03 -0.73 -1.09
N THR A 22 0.32 -0.57 0.03
CA THR A 22 -0.16 -1.68 0.86
C THR A 22 -1.17 -2.54 0.09
N ALA A 23 -2.12 -1.93 -0.61
CA ALA A 23 -3.09 -2.64 -1.44
C ALA A 23 -2.41 -3.39 -2.59
N GLY A 24 -1.45 -2.76 -3.27
CA GLY A 24 -0.64 -3.42 -4.30
C GLY A 24 0.06 -4.65 -3.75
N PHE A 25 0.70 -4.55 -2.59
CA PHE A 25 1.34 -5.69 -1.94
C PHE A 25 0.35 -6.82 -1.61
N ILE A 26 -0.82 -6.51 -1.07
CA ILE A 26 -1.86 -7.50 -0.76
C ILE A 26 -2.38 -8.17 -2.05
N ILE A 27 -2.59 -7.41 -3.12
CA ILE A 27 -3.04 -7.94 -4.43
C ILE A 27 -1.99 -8.91 -4.98
N GLU A 28 -0.71 -8.53 -4.91
CA GLU A 28 0.39 -9.35 -5.37
C GLU A 28 0.52 -10.65 -4.56
N ILE A 29 0.38 -10.60 -3.23
CA ILE A 29 0.34 -11.81 -2.39
C ILE A 29 -0.78 -12.74 -2.84
N ASN A 30 -2.00 -12.23 -3.01
CA ASN A 30 -3.14 -13.05 -3.43
C ASN A 30 -3.02 -13.54 -4.88
N ARG A 31 -2.21 -12.88 -5.73
CA ARG A 31 -1.90 -13.34 -7.09
C ARG A 31 -0.92 -14.50 -7.12
N PHE A 32 0.13 -14.45 -6.29
CA PHE A 32 1.15 -15.51 -6.23
C PHE A 32 0.75 -16.69 -5.34
N PHE A 33 -0.03 -16.43 -4.28
CA PHE A 33 -0.55 -17.43 -3.35
C PHE A 33 -2.08 -17.32 -3.27
N PRO A 34 -2.80 -17.84 -4.29
CA PRO A 34 -4.25 -17.78 -4.31
C PRO A 34 -4.86 -18.65 -3.20
N ASP A 35 -6.05 -18.26 -2.75
CA ASP A 35 -6.91 -19.03 -1.83
C ASP A 35 -6.28 -19.39 -0.47
N MET A 36 -5.51 -18.45 0.10
CA MET A 36 -4.93 -18.60 1.45
C MET A 36 -6.00 -18.48 2.54
N LEU A 37 -6.62 -19.59 2.92
CA LEU A 37 -7.58 -19.65 4.05
C LEU A 37 -6.89 -19.57 5.43
N GLY A 38 -5.62 -19.96 5.50
CA GLY A 38 -4.82 -20.00 6.72
C GLY A 38 -3.35 -20.30 6.39
N LEU A 39 -2.51 -20.22 7.41
CA LEU A 39 -1.07 -20.47 7.29
C LEU A 39 -0.79 -21.97 7.42
N TYR A 40 -1.13 -22.72 6.37
CA TYR A 40 -1.00 -24.19 6.32
C TYR A 40 0.33 -24.69 5.76
N PHE A 41 1.38 -23.86 5.87
CA PHE A 41 2.74 -24.26 5.51
C PHE A 41 3.35 -25.21 6.55
#